data_AF-A0A966BRJ5-F1
#
_entry.id   AF-A0A966BRJ5-F1
#
_cell.length_a   1.000
_cell.length_b   1.000
_cell.length_c   1.000
_cell.angle_alpha   90.00
_cell.angle_beta   90.00
_cell.angle_gamma   90.00
#
_symmetry.space_group_name_H-M   'P 1'
#
loop_
_entity.id
_entity.type
_entity.pdbx_description
1 polymer ?
#
loop_
_entity_poly.entity_id
_entity_poly.type
_entity_poly.pdbx_seq_one_letter_code
_entity_poly.pdbx_strand_id
1 'polypeptide(L)'
;GHMPRLDLEAGYNRTLNNEFVLRDDFQRQVGTTTLQNDSWSATVRLNVPIFSGLEVQSRTRQARISYSAANEELDLNQRRTVRATENAFRAVVAGIRQVQALNQALVSADSALEATNAGFEVGTRTIVDVLLAEQRFFQAQRDYSNSRHQLILDRLALRRSAGTLLPDDLQAANALLEGPERGYRD
;
A
#
# COMPACT_ATOMS: atom_id res chain seq x y z
N GLY A 1 6.09 35.69 -4.41
CA GLY A 1 6.55 36.55 -3.30
C GLY A 1 6.72 38.02 -3.68
N HIS A 2 6.10 38.50 -4.76
CA HIS A 2 6.17 39.92 -5.17
C HIS A 2 4.92 40.71 -4.77
N MET A 3 3.91 40.04 -4.22
CA MET A 3 2.67 40.70 -3.82
C MET A 3 2.87 41.36 -2.46
N PRO A 4 2.34 42.58 -2.27
CA PRO A 4 2.30 43.20 -0.96
C PRO A 4 1.46 42.35 0.00
N ARG A 5 1.83 42.35 1.27
CA ARG A 5 1.07 41.67 2.33
C ARG A 5 0.66 42.70 3.38
N LEU A 6 -0.59 42.63 3.82
CA LEU A 6 -1.16 43.50 4.84
C LEU A 6 -1.52 42.65 6.05
N ASP A 7 -0.87 42.90 7.17
CA ASP A 7 -1.06 42.19 8.41
C ASP A 7 -1.65 43.15 9.46
N LEU A 8 -2.59 42.66 10.28
CA LEU A 8 -3.15 43.38 11.43
C LEU A 8 -2.74 42.63 12.69
N GLU A 9 -2.00 43.30 13.57
CA GLU A 9 -1.58 42.78 14.86
C GLU A 9 -2.30 43.57 15.96
N ALA A 10 -3.13 42.91 16.76
CA ALA A 10 -3.78 43.50 17.92
C ALA A 10 -3.40 42.72 19.18
N GLY A 11 -3.08 43.44 20.25
CA GLY A 11 -2.63 42.84 21.50
C GLY A 11 -3.15 43.62 22.71
N TYR A 12 -3.54 42.88 23.73
CA TYR A 12 -3.84 43.41 25.06
C TYR A 12 -2.83 42.82 26.04
N ASN A 13 -2.16 43.69 26.78
CA ASN A 13 -1.19 43.29 27.79
C ASN A 13 -1.57 43.91 29.13
N ARG A 14 -1.63 43.07 30.16
CA ARG A 14 -1.82 43.50 31.54
C ARG A 14 -0.57 43.13 32.32
N THR A 15 0.15 44.14 32.79
CA THR A 15 1.33 43.96 33.64
C THR A 15 0.98 44.37 35.07
N LEU A 16 1.15 43.44 36.00
CA LEU A 16 1.07 43.70 37.44
C LEU A 16 2.50 43.73 37.99
N ASN A 17 2.90 44.88 38.54
CA ASN A 17 4.21 45.05 39.17
C ASN A 17 4.16 44.71 40.66
N ASN A 18 5.34 44.55 41.27
CA ASN A 18 5.48 44.21 42.68
C ASN A 18 4.71 45.17 43.60
N GLU A 19 4.12 44.55 44.61
CA GLU A 19 3.37 45.18 45.69
C GLU A 19 4.24 46.18 46.46
N PHE A 20 3.85 47.45 46.47
CA PHE A 20 4.56 48.51 47.18
C PHE A 20 3.92 48.72 48.55
N VAL A 21 4.67 48.43 49.61
CA VAL A 21 4.21 48.55 51.00
C VAL A 21 4.58 49.92 51.55
N LEU A 22 3.58 50.73 51.88
CA LEU A 22 3.74 51.99 52.59
C LEU A 22 3.94 51.70 54.08
N ARG A 23 5.03 52.24 54.65
CA ARG A 23 5.35 52.12 56.08
C ARG A 23 5.41 53.51 56.70
N ASP A 24 4.87 53.64 57.91
CA ASP A 24 4.94 54.86 58.73
C ASP A 24 6.34 54.96 59.40
N ASP A 25 6.61 56.07 60.08
CA ASP A 25 7.90 56.41 60.70
C ASP A 25 8.35 55.38 61.76
N PHE A 26 7.42 54.58 62.29
CA PHE A 26 7.67 53.44 63.18
C PHE A 26 7.83 52.09 62.44
N GLN A 27 8.05 52.10 61.13
CA GLN A 27 8.24 50.93 60.25
C GLN A 27 7.04 49.96 60.18
N ARG A 28 5.88 50.37 60.69
CA ARG A 28 4.63 49.60 60.62
C ARG A 28 3.97 49.80 59.26
N GLN A 29 3.52 48.71 58.65
CA GLN A 29 2.80 48.74 57.38
C GLN A 29 1.44 49.46 57.56
N VAL A 30 1.27 50.55 56.84
CA VAL A 30 0.07 51.42 56.92
C VAL A 30 -0.76 51.42 55.65
N GLY A 31 -0.23 50.83 54.57
CA GLY A 31 -0.99 50.61 53.36
C GLY A 31 -0.18 49.80 52.37
N THR A 32 -0.89 49.23 51.40
CA THR A 32 -0.25 48.55 50.29
C THR A 32 -0.87 49.01 49.00
N THR A 33 -0.06 49.33 48.00
CA THR A 33 -0.53 49.69 46.66
C THR A 33 0.14 48.80 45.62
N THR A 34 -0.62 48.37 44.62
CA THR A 34 -0.10 47.65 43.46
C THR A 34 -0.20 48.55 42.22
N LEU A 35 0.81 48.50 41.37
CA LEU A 35 0.80 49.20 40.09
C LEU A 35 0.36 48.22 39.01
N GLN A 36 -0.88 48.40 38.57
CA GLN A 36 -1.46 47.69 37.44
C GLN A 36 -1.39 48.58 36.20
N ASN A 37 -0.83 48.07 35.12
CA ASN A 37 -0.84 48.72 33.82
C ASN A 37 -1.52 47.82 32.78
N ASP A 38 -2.64 48.31 32.26
CA ASP A 38 -3.41 47.66 31.19
C ASP A 38 -3.18 48.44 29.90
N SER A 39 -2.57 47.82 28.90
CA SER A 39 -2.36 48.42 27.59
C SER A 39 -3.00 47.59 26.49
N TRP A 40 -3.67 48.26 25.55
CA TRP A 40 -4.17 47.68 24.32
C TRP A 40 -3.49 48.36 23.15
N SER A 41 -3.19 47.61 22.10
CA SER A 41 -2.57 48.13 20.89
C SER A 41 -3.14 47.42 19.68
N ALA A 42 -3.26 48.16 18.57
CA ALA A 42 -3.63 47.64 17.27
C ALA A 42 -2.70 48.28 16.24
N THR A 43 -2.00 47.45 15.47
CA THR A 43 -0.98 47.84 14.50
C THR A 43 -1.32 47.23 13.15
N VAL A 44 -1.39 48.05 12.11
CA VAL A 44 -1.50 47.61 10.72
C VAL A 44 -0.11 47.68 10.09
N ARG A 45 0.37 46.55 9.54
CA ARG A 45 1.67 46.44 8.88
C ARG A 45 1.49 46.10 7.41
N LEU A 46 1.89 47.01 6.53
CA LEU A 46 1.97 46.76 5.09
C LEU A 46 3.43 46.44 4.72
N ASN A 47 3.67 45.24 4.22
CA ASN A 47 4.98 44.81 3.72
C ASN A 47 4.98 44.73 2.19
N VAL A 48 5.74 45.60 1.52
CA VAL A 48 5.87 45.65 0.06
C VAL A 48 7.32 45.35 -0.33
N PRO A 49 7.65 44.12 -0.76
CA PRO A 49 9.01 43.79 -1.17
C PRO A 49 9.34 44.45 -2.52
N ILE A 50 10.32 45.37 -2.53
CA ILE A 50 10.76 46.08 -3.75
C ILE A 50 11.83 45.27 -4.49
N PHE A 51 12.81 44.71 -3.78
CA PHE A 51 13.84 43.83 -4.35
C PHE A 51 14.26 42.76 -3.34
N SER A 52 14.22 41.49 -3.73
CA SER A 52 14.51 40.33 -2.86
C SER A 52 15.71 39.52 -3.34
N GLY A 53 16.69 40.16 -4.00
CA GLY A 53 17.94 39.49 -4.41
C GLY A 53 17.74 38.27 -5.33
N LEU A 54 16.76 38.33 -6.24
CA LEU A 54 16.34 37.23 -7.13
C LEU A 54 15.75 35.98 -6.42
N GLU A 55 15.61 35.97 -5.10
CA GLU A 55 15.11 34.83 -4.34
C GLU A 55 13.74 34.34 -4.84
N VAL A 56 12.81 35.27 -5.07
CA VAL A 56 11.46 34.94 -5.55
C VAL A 56 11.51 34.31 -6.94
N GLN A 57 12.41 34.76 -7.81
CA GLN A 57 12.59 34.18 -9.14
C GLN A 57 13.17 32.76 -9.06
N SER A 58 14.19 32.57 -8.21
CA SER A 58 14.79 31.24 -7.97
C SER A 58 13.78 30.26 -7.38
N ARG A 59 13.01 30.66 -6.36
CA ARG A 59 11.93 29.84 -5.78
C ARG A 59 10.85 29.50 -6.81
N THR A 60 10.49 30.45 -7.68
CA THR A 60 9.52 30.22 -8.76
C THR A 60 10.07 29.23 -9.81
N ARG A 61 11.34 29.35 -10.17
CA ARG A 61 12.02 28.40 -11.07
C ARG A 61 12.05 27.01 -10.46
N GLN A 62 12.42 26.88 -9.18
CA GLN A 62 12.41 25.61 -8.46
C GLN A 62 11.01 25.00 -8.44
N ALA A 63 9.98 25.78 -8.09
CA ALA A 63 8.60 25.29 -8.09
C ALA A 63 8.14 24.81 -9.47
N ARG A 64 8.56 25.48 -10.56
CA ARG A 64 8.29 25.03 -11.93
C ARG A 64 8.98 23.70 -12.25
N ILE A 65 10.25 23.53 -11.85
CA ILE A 65 10.97 22.26 -12.02
C ILE A 65 10.32 21.14 -11.19
N SER A 66 9.94 21.41 -9.94
CA SER A 66 9.22 20.45 -9.10
C SER A 66 7.87 20.04 -9.70
N TYR A 67 7.12 21.00 -10.28
CA TYR A 67 5.89 20.69 -11.02
C TYR A 67 6.15 19.80 -12.24
N SER A 68 7.19 20.11 -13.02
CA SER A 68 7.59 19.26 -14.15
C SER A 68 7.96 17.85 -13.70
N ALA A 69 8.73 17.72 -12.62
CA ALA A 69 9.12 16.42 -12.07
C ALA A 69 7.90 15.61 -11.58
N ALA A 70 6.94 16.26 -10.93
CA ALA A 70 5.70 15.61 -10.50
C ALA A 70 4.85 15.11 -11.68
N ASN A 71 4.82 15.84 -12.80
CA ASN A 71 4.15 15.38 -14.02
C ASN A 71 4.84 14.16 -14.64
N GLU A 72 6.16 14.13 -14.67
CA GLU A 72 6.89 12.96 -15.18
C GLU A 72 6.75 11.75 -14.26
N GLU A 73 6.68 11.96 -12.94
CA GLU A 73 6.36 10.90 -11.99
C GLU A 73 4.95 10.33 -12.23
N LEU A 74 3.97 11.19 -12.53
CA LEU A 74 2.62 10.76 -12.91
C LEU A 74 2.63 9.90 -14.18
N ASP A 75 3.29 10.33 -15.26
CA ASP A 75 3.41 9.56 -16.50
C ASP A 75 4.14 8.22 -16.27
N LEU A 76 5.23 8.22 -15.50
CA LEU A 76 5.94 6.99 -15.12
C LEU A 76 5.05 6.03 -14.35
N ASN A 77 4.26 6.53 -13.38
CA ASN A 77 3.35 5.70 -12.61
C ASN A 77 2.22 5.16 -13.48
N GLN A 78 1.66 5.96 -14.40
CA GLN A 78 0.66 5.49 -15.36
C GLN A 78 1.22 4.36 -16.24
N ARG A 79 2.43 4.53 -16.81
CA ARG A 79 3.09 3.50 -17.62
C ARG A 79 3.42 2.24 -16.80
N ARG A 80 3.82 2.39 -15.53
CA ARG A 80 4.05 1.27 -14.61
C ARG A 80 2.76 0.48 -14.38
N THR A 81 1.64 1.15 -14.12
CA THR A 81 0.34 0.50 -13.92
C THR A 81 -0.13 -0.24 -15.17
N VAL A 82 0.02 0.36 -16.37
CA VAL A 82 -0.31 -0.31 -17.63
C VAL A 82 0.52 -1.58 -17.80
N ARG A 83 1.85 -1.50 -17.68
CA ARG A 83 2.74 -2.67 -17.80
C ARG A 83 2.44 -3.74 -16.74
N ALA A 84 2.18 -3.34 -15.49
CA ALA A 84 1.84 -4.28 -14.42
C ALA A 84 0.53 -5.03 -14.72
N THR A 85 -0.46 -4.33 -15.27
CA THR A 85 -1.75 -4.91 -15.67
C THR A 85 -1.60 -5.87 -16.84
N GLU A 86 -0.86 -5.48 -17.89
CA GLU A 86 -0.57 -6.35 -19.03
C GLU A 86 0.18 -7.62 -18.62
N ASN A 87 1.19 -7.48 -17.74
CA ASN A 87 1.94 -8.61 -17.22
C ASN A 87 1.05 -9.56 -16.40
N ALA A 88 0.19 -9.02 -15.53
CA ALA A 88 -0.74 -9.83 -14.76
C ALA A 88 -1.75 -10.55 -15.67
N PHE A 89 -2.24 -9.89 -16.72
CA PHE A 89 -3.13 -10.50 -17.71
C PHE A 89 -2.44 -11.66 -18.44
N ARG A 90 -1.20 -11.45 -18.90
CA ARG A 90 -0.40 -12.50 -19.54
C ARG A 90 -0.11 -13.66 -18.59
N ALA A 91 0.13 -13.39 -17.31
CA ALA A 91 0.30 -14.42 -16.29
C ALA A 91 -0.95 -15.29 -16.14
N VAL A 92 -2.15 -14.69 -16.08
CA VAL A 92 -3.41 -15.45 -16.04
C VAL A 92 -3.60 -16.30 -17.30
N VAL A 93 -3.35 -15.76 -18.49
CA VAL A 93 -3.48 -16.51 -19.75
C VAL A 93 -2.48 -17.68 -19.79
N ALA A 94 -1.24 -17.46 -19.36
CA ALA A 94 -0.23 -18.52 -19.25
C ALA A 94 -0.63 -19.57 -18.20
N GLY A 95 -1.13 -19.14 -17.04
CA GLY A 95 -1.61 -20.02 -15.98
C GLY A 95 -2.76 -20.92 -16.42
N ILE A 96 -3.72 -20.41 -17.21
CA ILE A 96 -4.79 -21.23 -17.78
C ILE A 96 -4.22 -22.35 -18.65
N ARG A 97 -3.26 -22.02 -19.53
CA ARG A 97 -2.61 -23.01 -20.41
C ARG A 97 -1.79 -24.02 -19.60
N GLN A 98 -1.11 -23.57 -18.55
CA GLN A 98 -0.33 -24.42 -17.66
C GLN A 98 -1.22 -25.44 -16.93
N VAL A 99 -2.36 -24.99 -16.40
CA VAL A 99 -3.34 -25.87 -15.76
C VAL A 99 -3.86 -26.91 -16.76
N GLN A 100 -4.17 -26.51 -17.99
CA GLN A 100 -4.63 -27.43 -19.03
C GLN A 100 -3.56 -28.46 -19.41
N ALA A 101 -2.30 -28.03 -19.56
CA ALA A 101 -1.18 -28.92 -19.86
C ALA A 101 -0.92 -29.93 -18.73
N LEU A 102 -0.95 -29.48 -17.48
CA LEU A 102 -0.76 -30.34 -16.31
C LEU A 102 -1.93 -31.30 -16.09
N ASN A 103 -3.16 -30.88 -16.43
CA ASN A 103 -4.30 -31.79 -16.44
C ASN A 103 -4.09 -32.92 -17.46
N GLN A 104 -3.60 -32.59 -18.66
CA GLN A 104 -3.29 -33.60 -19.67
C GLN A 104 -2.15 -34.52 -19.21
N ALA A 105 -1.11 -33.97 -18.57
CA ALA A 105 -0.02 -34.75 -18.00
C ALA A 105 -0.50 -35.71 -16.90
N LEU A 106 -1.46 -35.29 -16.06
CA LEU A 106 -2.10 -36.13 -15.06
C LEU A 106 -2.86 -37.30 -15.70
N VAL A 107 -3.69 -37.03 -16.72
CA VAL A 107 -4.40 -38.08 -17.47
C VAL A 107 -3.41 -39.06 -18.11
N SER A 108 -2.32 -38.56 -18.70
CA SER A 108 -1.29 -39.43 -19.28
C SER A 108 -0.56 -40.26 -18.22
N ALA A 109 -0.27 -39.71 -17.04
CA ALA A 109 0.36 -40.45 -15.94
C ALA A 109 -0.58 -41.52 -15.38
N ASP A 110 -1.88 -41.25 -15.32
CA ASP A 110 -2.92 -42.19 -14.89
C ASP A 110 -3.03 -43.39 -15.84
N SER A 111 -3.14 -43.14 -17.14
CA SER A 111 -3.14 -44.19 -18.15
C SER A 111 -1.84 -45.01 -18.17
N ALA A 112 -0.70 -44.37 -17.92
CA ALA A 112 0.58 -45.08 -17.81
C ALA A 112 0.63 -45.98 -16.57
N LEU A 113 0.07 -45.52 -15.43
CA LEU A 113 -0.07 -46.29 -14.21
C LEU A 113 -0.97 -47.51 -14.43
N GLU A 114 -2.14 -47.32 -15.04
CA GLU A 114 -3.06 -48.41 -15.38
C GLU A 114 -2.40 -49.46 -16.27
N ALA A 115 -1.67 -49.03 -17.31
CA ALA A 115 -0.93 -49.94 -18.18
C ALA A 115 0.22 -50.67 -17.46
N THR A 116 0.93 -50.01 -16.52
CA THR A 116 1.96 -50.68 -15.69
C THR A 116 1.36 -51.70 -14.75
N ASN A 117 0.18 -51.42 -14.17
CA ASN A 117 -0.52 -52.34 -13.28
C ASN A 117 -0.98 -53.58 -14.04
N ALA A 118 -1.64 -53.40 -15.18
CA ALA A 118 -2.03 -54.52 -16.04
C ALA A 118 -0.79 -55.34 -16.49
N GLY A 119 0.30 -54.66 -16.85
CA GLY A 119 1.57 -55.31 -17.21
C GLY A 119 2.19 -56.12 -16.07
N PHE A 120 2.04 -55.66 -14.82
CA PHE A 120 2.50 -56.37 -13.62
C PHE A 120 1.64 -57.59 -13.32
N GLU A 121 0.31 -57.48 -13.47
CA GLU A 121 -0.63 -58.61 -13.29
C GLU A 121 -0.35 -59.77 -14.25
N VAL A 122 0.02 -59.46 -15.50
CA VAL A 122 0.40 -60.47 -16.50
C VAL A 122 1.89 -60.82 -16.50
N GLY A 123 2.68 -60.27 -15.57
CA GLY A 123 4.11 -60.59 -15.39
C GLY A 123 5.08 -59.98 -16.43
N THR A 124 4.62 -59.02 -17.24
CA THR A 124 5.44 -58.31 -18.25
C THR A 124 6.14 -57.06 -17.71
N ARG A 125 5.73 -56.57 -16.53
CA ARG A 125 6.33 -55.45 -15.79
C ARG A 125 6.63 -55.90 -14.37
N THR A 126 7.55 -55.19 -13.71
CA THR A 126 7.94 -55.47 -12.32
C THR A 126 7.19 -54.58 -11.33
N ILE A 127 7.17 -54.97 -10.05
CA ILE A 127 6.59 -54.14 -8.98
C ILE A 127 7.29 -52.77 -8.87
N VAL A 128 8.58 -52.71 -9.21
CA VAL A 128 9.34 -51.46 -9.21
C VAL A 128 8.81 -50.50 -10.28
N ASP A 129 8.39 -51.01 -11.44
CA ASP A 129 7.78 -50.19 -12.50
C ASP A 129 6.45 -49.58 -12.06
N VAL A 130 5.64 -50.33 -11.31
CA VAL A 130 4.38 -49.86 -10.73
C VAL A 130 4.64 -48.73 -9.73
N LEU A 131 5.57 -48.94 -8.78
CA LEU A 131 5.91 -47.92 -7.78
C LEU A 131 6.43 -46.62 -8.43
N LEU A 132 7.23 -46.74 -9.50
CA LEU A 132 7.69 -45.59 -10.29
C LEU A 132 6.53 -44.88 -11.00
N ALA A 133 5.56 -45.62 -11.53
CA ALA A 133 4.39 -45.06 -12.17
C ALA A 133 3.46 -44.34 -11.18
N GLU A 134 3.23 -44.93 -10.01
CA GLU A 134 2.48 -44.31 -8.91
C GLU A 134 3.17 -43.01 -8.45
N GLN A 135 4.49 -43.03 -8.28
CA GLN A 135 5.26 -41.84 -7.93
C GLN A 135 5.03 -40.70 -8.96
N ARG A 136 5.06 -41.03 -10.26
CA ARG A 136 4.83 -40.06 -11.34
C ARG A 136 3.39 -39.55 -11.36
N PHE A 137 2.40 -40.42 -11.13
CA PHE A 137 1.00 -40.03 -11.01
C PHE A 137 0.80 -39.02 -9.87
N PHE A 138 1.30 -39.33 -8.67
CA PHE A 138 1.18 -38.42 -7.54
C PHE A 138 1.96 -37.12 -7.74
N GLN A 139 3.09 -37.15 -8.45
CA GLN A 139 3.80 -35.93 -8.84
C GLN A 139 2.96 -35.07 -9.77
N ALA A 140 2.41 -35.64 -10.85
CA ALA A 140 1.54 -34.93 -11.78
C ALA A 140 0.29 -34.37 -11.09
N GLN A 141 -0.29 -35.13 -10.16
CA GLN A 141 -1.45 -34.71 -9.38
C GLN A 141 -1.14 -33.49 -8.49
N ARG A 142 0.00 -33.52 -7.79
CA ARG A 142 0.47 -32.37 -6.98
C ARG A 142 0.72 -31.15 -7.85
N ASP A 143 1.41 -31.31 -8.97
CA ASP A 143 1.74 -30.21 -9.89
C ASP A 143 0.47 -29.58 -10.46
N TYR A 144 -0.51 -30.40 -10.87
CA TYR A 144 -1.82 -29.93 -11.30
C TYR A 144 -2.54 -29.15 -10.20
N SER A 145 -2.58 -29.66 -8.96
CA SER A 145 -3.20 -28.95 -7.83
C SER A 145 -2.52 -27.61 -7.56
N ASN A 146 -1.19 -27.58 -7.51
CA ASN A 146 -0.41 -26.35 -7.31
C ASN A 146 -0.70 -25.31 -8.39
N SER A 147 -0.78 -25.73 -9.66
CA SER A 147 -1.09 -24.83 -10.77
C SER A 147 -2.49 -24.21 -10.69
N ARG A 148 -3.48 -24.95 -10.17
CA ARG A 148 -4.83 -24.43 -9.94
C ARG A 148 -4.84 -23.34 -8.88
N HIS A 149 -4.11 -23.55 -7.78
CA HIS A 149 -3.96 -22.54 -6.73
C HIS A 149 -3.24 -21.30 -7.25
N GLN A 150 -2.16 -21.48 -8.01
CA GLN A 150 -1.42 -20.37 -8.62
C GLN A 150 -2.32 -19.54 -9.55
N LEU A 151 -3.16 -20.18 -10.37
CA LEU A 151 -4.10 -19.48 -11.25
C LEU A 151 -5.10 -18.60 -10.46
N ILE A 152 -5.53 -19.03 -9.28
CA ILE A 152 -6.40 -18.21 -8.40
C ILE A 152 -5.64 -16.96 -7.95
N LEU A 153 -4.39 -17.11 -7.51
CA LEU A 153 -3.54 -15.98 -7.10
C LEU A 153 -3.26 -15.02 -8.26
N ASP A 154 -2.99 -15.54 -9.46
CA ASP A 154 -2.73 -14.72 -10.65
C ASP A 154 -3.97 -13.88 -11.03
N ARG A 155 -5.17 -14.45 -10.88
CA ARG A 155 -6.43 -13.73 -11.11
C ARG A 155 -6.64 -12.61 -10.09
N LEU A 156 -6.31 -12.84 -8.82
CA LEU A 156 -6.36 -11.79 -7.79
C LEU A 156 -5.31 -10.70 -8.06
N ALA A 157 -4.11 -11.08 -8.49
CA ALA A 157 -3.05 -10.15 -8.84
C ALA A 157 -3.45 -9.24 -10.03
N LEU A 158 -4.17 -9.78 -11.02
CA LEU A 158 -4.74 -9.01 -12.12
C LEU A 158 -5.81 -8.02 -11.64
N ARG A 159 -6.74 -8.45 -10.78
CA ARG A 159 -7.76 -7.54 -10.22
C ARG A 159 -7.12 -6.41 -9.41
N ARG A 160 -6.06 -6.72 -8.66
CA ARG A 160 -5.27 -5.74 -7.90
C ARG A 160 -4.60 -4.72 -8.82
N SER A 161 -3.94 -5.16 -9.89
CA SER A 161 -3.26 -4.24 -10.83
C SER A 161 -4.26 -3.41 -11.65
N ALA A 162 -5.43 -3.97 -11.95
CA ALA A 162 -6.54 -3.27 -12.58
C ALA A 162 -7.30 -2.32 -11.63
N GLY A 163 -6.99 -2.31 -10.32
CA GLY A 163 -7.66 -1.48 -9.33
C GLY A 163 -9.12 -1.87 -9.04
N THR A 164 -9.50 -3.11 -9.36
CA THR A 164 -10.88 -3.63 -9.22
C THR A 164 -11.01 -4.71 -8.14
N LEU A 165 -9.96 -4.92 -7.34
CA LEU A 165 -9.97 -5.91 -6.27
C LEU A 165 -10.89 -5.48 -5.13
N LEU A 166 -11.95 -6.26 -4.90
CA LEU A 166 -12.91 -6.05 -3.82
C LEU A 166 -12.69 -7.08 -2.68
N PRO A 167 -13.12 -6.78 -1.44
CA PRO A 167 -13.11 -7.76 -0.35
C PRO A 167 -13.84 -9.06 -0.70
N ASP A 168 -14.94 -8.97 -1.45
CA ASP A 168 -15.74 -10.12 -1.89
C ASP A 168 -14.92 -11.05 -2.81
N ASP A 169 -14.00 -10.51 -3.61
CA ASP A 169 -13.11 -11.32 -4.46
C ASP A 169 -12.15 -12.18 -3.62
N LEU A 170 -11.73 -11.67 -2.46
CA LEU A 170 -10.88 -12.42 -1.52
C LEU A 170 -11.66 -13.54 -0.83
N GLN A 171 -12.92 -13.29 -0.46
CA GLN A 171 -13.80 -14.31 0.12
C GLN A 171 -14.09 -15.43 -0.89
N ALA A 172 -14.40 -15.06 -2.13
CA ALA A 172 -14.62 -16.02 -3.21
C ALA A 172 -13.35 -16.87 -3.48
N ALA A 173 -12.17 -16.25 -3.45
CA ALA A 173 -10.91 -16.98 -3.57
C ALA A 173 -10.65 -17.91 -2.38
N ASN A 174 -10.94 -17.47 -1.15
CA ASN A 174 -10.80 -18.30 0.05
C ASN A 174 -11.67 -19.55 -0.03
N ALA A 175 -12.93 -19.40 -0.45
CA ALA A 175 -13.84 -20.53 -0.65
C ALA A 175 -13.35 -21.54 -1.71
N LEU A 176 -12.64 -21.07 -2.74
CA LEU A 176 -12.02 -21.94 -3.75
C LEU A 176 -10.77 -22.68 -3.24
N LEU A 177 -10.12 -22.17 -2.18
CA LEU A 177 -8.88 -22.71 -1.62
C LEU A 177 -9.13 -23.68 -0.46
N GLU A 178 -10.17 -23.47 0.34
CA GLU A 178 -10.53 -24.35 1.46
C GLU A 178 -10.98 -25.75 1.00
N GLY A 179 -11.33 -25.91 -0.28
CA GLY A 179 -11.87 -27.16 -0.83
C GLY A 179 -13.26 -27.47 -0.26
N PRO A 180 -14.06 -28.34 -0.90
CA PRO A 180 -15.26 -28.84 -0.25
C PRO A 180 -14.83 -29.52 1.04
N GLU A 181 -15.40 -29.11 2.18
CA GLU A 181 -15.18 -29.77 3.46
C GLU A 181 -15.27 -31.28 3.22
N ARG A 182 -14.14 -31.99 3.39
CA ARG A 182 -14.18 -33.44 3.46
C ARG A 182 -14.93 -33.75 4.74
N GLY A 183 -16.25 -33.87 4.64
CA GLY A 183 -17.09 -34.43 5.67
C GLY A 183 -16.51 -35.78 6.03
N TYR A 184 -15.76 -35.82 7.12
CA TYR A 184 -15.40 -37.04 7.80
C TYR A 184 -16.74 -37.61 8.27
N ARG A 185 -17.23 -38.62 7.56
CA ARG A 185 -18.37 -39.41 8.03
C ARG A 185 -17.80 -40.37 9.06
N ASP A 186 -18.22 -40.19 10.30
CA ASP A 186 -18.07 -41.14 11.40
C ASP A 186 -18.61 -42.54 11.03
#